data_AF-A0A662WST0-F1
#
_entry.id   AF-A0A662WST0-F1
#
_cell.length_a   1.000
_cell.length_b   1.000
_cell.length_c   1.000
_cell.angle_alpha   90.00
_cell.angle_beta   90.00
_cell.angle_gamma   90.00
#
_symmetry.space_group_name_H-M   'P 1'
#
loop_
_entity.id
_entity.type
_entity.pdbx_description
1 polymer ?
#
loop_
_entity_poly.entity_id
_entity_poly.type
_entity_poly.pdbx_seq_one_letter_code
_entity_poly.pdbx_strand_id
1 'polypeptide(L)'
;MAAIDRAALRSYMVSLLPGGSRSRHLVYDLAHMTLPGGTTSLMVAATHSDPKRAVQLIDMLLANGADLGAKDHRGRQVLMFACDKGAHPSVIECLLKWNRKRAGWELGWADRDTSGKNAVVLASRSGHGSLVAFLLKKYARQTRYLEEYPLKLLQIAIESQHEATASDVLATKAIQLELKHSTTSHKIPCDPRDKTYNLFTCVQAAIRRGMSGIVLAMHGINAKSVERATWYTLYTLDSRARRAEALPLEIAPGLTELAAVYRRDWIWKQIHTLVPLRHCHLLSQRERERPLFRRVARSLKHKRRDWQALASHPLAALPDALFTKILSFLQLPEAEEAAQLQFWLEARVCPECMKLYIPDEGECRCFTERWLSRRLRLP
;
A
#
# COMPACT_ATOMS: atom_id res chain seq x y z
N MET A 1 2.02 34.51 34.51
CA MET A 1 1.08 34.58 33.38
C MET A 1 0.58 33.17 33.10
N ALA A 2 -0.68 32.88 33.47
CA ALA A 2 -1.27 31.55 33.37
C ALA A 2 -1.11 30.99 31.94
N ALA A 3 -0.76 29.71 31.83
CA ALA A 3 -0.74 29.02 30.55
C ALA A 3 -2.14 29.13 29.94
N ILE A 4 -2.30 29.98 28.92
CA ILE A 4 -3.56 30.09 28.19
C ILE A 4 -3.75 28.72 27.52
N ASP A 5 -4.72 27.97 28.03
CA ASP A 5 -5.13 26.71 27.43
C ASP A 5 -5.62 26.98 26.00
N ARG A 6 -5.32 26.07 25.06
CA ARG A 6 -5.77 26.17 23.66
C ARG A 6 -7.30 26.30 23.58
N ALA A 7 -8.02 25.68 24.52
CA ALA A 7 -9.48 25.83 24.62
C ALA A 7 -9.90 27.26 24.99
N ALA A 8 -9.21 27.87 25.97
CA ALA A 8 -9.43 29.26 26.37
C ALA A 8 -9.11 30.22 25.22
N LEU A 9 -8.00 29.99 24.51
CA LEU A 9 -7.65 30.79 23.33
C LEU A 9 -8.72 30.68 22.23
N ARG A 10 -9.23 29.47 21.94
CA ARG A 10 -10.32 29.30 20.95
C ARG A 10 -11.57 30.07 21.33
N SER A 11 -11.99 29.99 22.59
CA SER A 11 -13.15 30.74 23.09
C SER A 11 -12.96 32.25 22.93
N TYR A 12 -11.77 32.74 23.28
CA TYR A 12 -11.40 34.15 23.12
C TYR A 12 -11.35 34.59 21.65
N MET A 13 -10.84 33.75 20.74
CA MET A 13 -10.81 34.05 19.32
C MET A 13 -12.23 34.15 18.74
N VAL A 14 -13.16 33.28 19.16
CA VAL A 14 -14.55 33.30 18.70
C VAL A 14 -15.29 34.55 19.17
N SER A 15 -15.04 35.05 20.38
CA SER A 15 -15.68 36.27 20.87
C SER A 15 -15.28 37.53 20.08
N LEU A 16 -14.19 37.45 19.30
CA LEU A 16 -13.68 38.54 18.45
C LEU A 16 -14.18 38.50 17.00
N LEU A 17 -14.96 37.47 16.61
CA LEU A 17 -15.64 37.42 15.31
C LEU A 17 -16.74 38.51 15.21
N PRO A 18 -17.23 38.87 14.01
CA PRO A 18 -18.16 39.99 13.82
C PRO A 18 -19.42 39.82 14.69
N GLY A 19 -19.56 40.69 15.70
CA GLY A 19 -20.58 40.60 16.75
C GLY A 19 -20.10 41.09 18.13
N GLY A 20 -18.79 41.16 18.36
CA GLY A 20 -18.18 41.71 19.58
C GLY A 20 -17.46 43.06 19.39
N SER A 21 -17.23 43.79 20.49
CA SER A 21 -16.47 45.05 20.53
C SER A 21 -15.03 44.84 20.04
N ARG A 22 -14.70 45.40 18.88
CA ARG A 22 -13.39 45.27 18.24
C ARG A 22 -12.38 46.26 18.84
N SER A 23 -11.35 45.76 19.54
CA SER A 23 -10.10 46.50 19.68
C SER A 23 -9.10 45.97 18.64
N ARG A 24 -8.68 46.83 17.70
CA ARG A 24 -7.71 46.46 16.64
C ARG A 24 -6.39 45.96 17.21
N HIS A 25 -5.97 46.49 18.36
CA HIS A 25 -4.75 46.09 19.04
C HIS A 25 -4.82 44.65 19.56
N LEU A 26 -5.93 44.24 20.17
CA LEU A 26 -6.10 42.87 20.66
C LEU A 26 -6.05 41.84 19.53
N VAL A 27 -6.60 42.18 18.36
CA VAL A 27 -6.58 41.31 17.18
C VAL A 27 -5.17 41.18 16.60
N TYR A 28 -4.40 42.27 16.60
CA TYR A 28 -3.00 42.25 16.17
C TYR A 28 -2.13 41.40 17.11
N ASP A 29 -2.25 41.59 18.42
CA ASP A 29 -1.51 40.80 19.42
C ASP A 29 -1.85 39.30 19.27
N LEU A 30 -3.11 38.98 19.01
CA LEU A 30 -3.54 37.62 18.71
C LEU A 30 -2.93 37.05 17.43
N ALA A 31 -2.81 37.86 16.37
CA ALA A 31 -2.24 37.41 15.10
C ALA A 31 -0.77 36.96 15.25
N HIS A 32 -0.03 37.60 16.16
CA HIS A 32 1.38 37.30 16.44
C HIS A 32 1.62 36.45 17.69
N MET A 33 0.56 36.03 18.37
CA MET A 33 0.66 35.24 19.60
C MET A 33 1.15 33.81 19.31
N THR A 34 2.09 33.37 20.16
CA THR A 34 2.63 32.01 20.18
C THR A 34 2.37 31.37 21.55
N LEU A 35 1.89 30.13 21.53
CA LEU A 35 1.63 29.33 22.73
C LEU A 35 2.86 28.47 23.10
N PRO A 36 2.94 27.98 24.36
CA PRO A 36 3.93 26.98 24.74
C PRO A 36 3.95 25.80 23.75
N GLY A 37 5.12 25.48 23.21
CA GLY A 37 5.26 24.50 22.12
C GLY A 37 5.34 25.11 20.72
N GLY A 38 5.41 26.44 20.60
CA GLY A 38 5.54 27.16 19.33
C GLY A 38 4.25 27.17 18.49
N THR A 39 3.11 26.77 19.07
CA THR A 39 1.84 26.75 18.36
C THR A 39 1.34 28.18 18.18
N THR A 40 1.14 28.64 16.94
CA THR A 40 0.63 29.98 16.67
C THR A 40 -0.89 30.05 16.80
N SER A 41 -1.45 31.25 17.02
CA SER A 41 -2.91 31.46 16.99
C SER A 41 -3.54 30.97 15.67
N LEU A 42 -2.83 31.11 14.55
CA LEU A 42 -3.28 30.63 13.25
C LEU A 42 -3.43 29.10 13.21
N MET A 43 -2.50 28.35 13.82
CA MET A 43 -2.62 26.89 13.98
C MET A 43 -3.80 26.50 14.86
N VAL A 44 -4.09 27.27 15.91
CA VAL A 44 -5.24 27.03 16.78
C VAL A 44 -6.55 27.30 16.05
N ALA A 45 -6.64 28.37 15.26
CA ALA A 45 -7.80 28.68 14.41
C ALA A 45 -8.09 27.58 13.39
N ALA A 46 -7.05 27.04 12.74
CA ALA A 46 -7.18 26.00 11.73
C ALA A 46 -7.72 24.66 12.25
N THR A 47 -7.80 24.49 13.58
CA THR A 47 -8.28 23.26 14.23
C THR A 47 -9.58 23.47 14.99
N HIS A 48 -10.30 24.55 14.70
CA HIS A 48 -11.62 24.78 15.26
C HIS A 48 -12.62 23.76 14.70
N SER A 49 -13.51 23.26 15.56
CA SER A 49 -14.55 22.27 15.22
C SER A 49 -15.55 22.73 14.15
N ASP A 50 -15.83 24.03 14.05
CA ASP A 50 -16.74 24.59 13.06
C ASP A 50 -15.91 25.13 11.89
N PRO A 51 -16.01 24.54 10.69
CA PRO A 51 -15.22 24.94 9.55
C PRO A 51 -15.51 26.38 9.09
N LYS A 52 -16.73 26.89 9.29
CA LYS A 52 -17.08 28.27 8.91
C LYS A 52 -16.38 29.26 9.82
N ARG A 53 -16.41 29.01 11.14
CA ARG A 53 -15.68 29.82 12.12
C ARG A 53 -14.18 29.71 11.93
N ALA A 54 -13.66 28.52 11.67
CA ALA A 54 -12.23 28.32 11.37
C ALA A 54 -11.78 29.20 10.20
N VAL A 55 -12.55 29.21 9.10
CA VAL A 55 -12.26 30.05 7.92
C VAL A 55 -12.32 31.54 8.27
N GLN A 56 -13.33 32.00 9.00
CA GLN A 56 -13.42 33.40 9.42
C GLN A 56 -12.27 33.83 10.33
N LEU A 57 -11.84 32.96 11.25
CA LEU A 57 -10.69 33.20 12.12
C LEU A 57 -9.39 33.28 11.31
N ILE A 58 -9.20 32.37 10.35
CA ILE A 58 -8.04 32.39 9.45
C ILE A 58 -8.01 33.68 8.62
N ASP A 59 -9.14 34.06 8.02
CA ASP A 59 -9.25 35.30 7.24
C ASP A 59 -8.91 36.52 8.09
N MET A 60 -9.43 36.58 9.32
CA MET A 60 -9.18 37.65 10.27
C MET A 60 -7.70 37.71 10.68
N LEU A 61 -7.07 36.60 11.06
CA LEU A 61 -5.68 36.59 11.52
C LEU A 61 -4.70 36.90 10.39
N LEU A 62 -4.93 36.35 9.20
CA LEU A 62 -4.06 36.56 8.04
C LEU A 62 -4.16 37.97 7.47
N ALA A 63 -5.34 38.59 7.53
CA ALA A 63 -5.52 40.00 7.20
C ALA A 63 -4.79 40.93 8.18
N ASN A 64 -4.55 40.49 9.42
CA ASN A 64 -3.80 41.22 10.44
C ASN A 64 -2.32 40.79 10.55
N GLY A 65 -1.77 40.13 9.53
CA GLY A 65 -0.33 39.87 9.45
C GLY A 65 0.16 38.60 10.14
N ALA A 66 -0.73 37.67 10.53
CA ALA A 66 -0.30 36.38 11.05
C ALA A 66 0.61 35.64 10.04
N ASP A 67 1.70 35.07 10.54
CA ASP A 67 2.69 34.36 9.71
C ASP A 67 2.15 32.98 9.27
N LEU A 68 2.12 32.71 7.96
CA LEU A 68 1.70 31.44 7.38
C LEU A 68 2.81 30.39 7.46
N GLY A 69 4.07 30.82 7.33
CA GLY A 69 5.27 29.99 7.34
C GLY A 69 5.77 29.62 8.74
N ALA A 70 5.19 30.22 9.79
CA ALA A 70 5.56 29.94 11.17
C ALA A 70 5.47 28.46 11.52
N LYS A 71 6.49 27.95 12.22
CA LYS A 71 6.63 26.54 12.59
C LYS A 71 6.49 26.35 14.10
N ASP A 72 5.80 25.27 14.49
CA ASP A 72 5.78 24.82 15.88
C ASP A 72 7.09 24.12 16.27
N HIS A 73 7.24 23.70 17.53
CA HIS A 73 8.45 23.01 18.00
C HIS A 73 8.69 21.65 17.30
N ARG A 74 7.71 21.11 16.58
CA ARG A 74 7.86 19.91 15.74
C ARG A 74 8.19 20.26 14.29
N GLY A 75 8.48 21.53 13.99
CA GLY A 75 8.75 22.02 12.64
C GLY A 75 7.52 22.07 11.73
N ARG A 76 6.31 21.95 12.29
CA ARG A 76 5.07 21.91 11.51
C ARG A 76 4.58 23.32 11.26
N GLN A 77 4.33 23.64 10.00
CA GLN A 77 3.61 24.84 9.57
C GLN A 77 2.11 24.67 9.80
N VAL A 78 1.33 25.75 9.61
CA VAL A 78 -0.14 25.73 9.76
C VAL A 78 -0.80 24.62 8.95
N LEU A 79 -0.35 24.37 7.71
CA LEU A 79 -0.91 23.32 6.85
C LEU A 79 -0.67 21.92 7.41
N MET A 80 0.57 21.64 7.83
CA MET A 80 0.93 20.36 8.46
C MET A 80 0.19 20.15 9.77
N PHE A 81 0.06 21.19 10.59
CA PHE A 81 -0.66 21.15 11.85
C PHE A 81 -2.17 20.89 11.64
N ALA A 82 -2.77 21.58 10.68
CA ALA A 82 -4.18 21.37 10.30
C ALA A 82 -4.42 19.93 9.82
N CYS A 83 -3.49 19.37 9.04
CA CYS A 83 -3.57 17.99 8.56
C CYS A 83 -3.40 16.95 9.68
N ASP A 84 -2.46 17.17 10.61
CA ASP A 84 -2.27 16.32 11.79
C ASP A 84 -3.49 16.26 12.71
N LYS A 85 -4.31 17.33 12.72
CA LYS A 85 -5.51 17.46 13.55
C LYS A 85 -6.82 17.22 12.81
N GLY A 86 -6.76 16.88 11.52
CA GLY A 86 -7.97 16.52 10.76
C GLY A 86 -8.86 17.70 10.42
N ALA A 87 -8.26 18.85 10.10
CA ALA A 87 -9.00 20.04 9.69
C ALA A 87 -9.91 19.76 8.49
N HIS A 88 -11.07 20.41 8.47
CA HIS A 88 -12.03 20.27 7.39
C HIS A 88 -11.43 20.75 6.04
N PRO A 89 -11.75 20.12 4.90
CA PRO A 89 -11.21 20.51 3.59
C PRO A 89 -11.32 22.01 3.25
N SER A 90 -12.39 22.68 3.67
CA SER A 90 -12.57 24.14 3.46
C SER A 90 -11.50 24.99 4.16
N VAL A 91 -10.99 24.53 5.31
CA VAL A 91 -9.90 25.20 6.02
C VAL A 91 -8.61 25.11 5.20
N ILE A 92 -8.32 23.94 4.65
CA ILE A 92 -7.18 23.73 3.76
C ILE A 92 -7.29 24.60 2.51
N GLU A 93 -8.48 24.70 1.91
CA GLU A 93 -8.70 25.58 0.76
C GLU A 93 -8.49 27.05 1.10
N CYS A 94 -8.94 27.49 2.27
CA CYS A 94 -8.70 28.86 2.75
C CYS A 94 -7.20 29.13 2.89
N LEU A 95 -6.46 28.26 3.58
CA LEU A 95 -5.01 28.40 3.76
C LEU A 95 -4.27 28.44 2.43
N LEU A 96 -4.61 27.56 1.49
CA LEU A 96 -4.01 27.55 0.15
C LEU A 96 -4.37 28.79 -0.68
N LYS A 97 -5.58 29.33 -0.53
CA LYS A 97 -6.01 30.57 -1.19
C LYS A 97 -5.19 31.76 -0.68
N TRP A 98 -4.95 31.84 0.62
CA TRP A 98 -4.10 32.86 1.21
C TRP A 98 -2.63 32.70 0.82
N ASN A 99 -2.12 31.46 0.80
CA ASN A 99 -0.76 31.16 0.34
C ASN A 99 -0.51 31.65 -1.10
N ARG A 100 -1.50 31.54 -2.00
CA ARG A 100 -1.40 32.07 -3.38
C ARG A 100 -1.47 33.61 -3.44
N LYS A 101 -2.14 34.24 -2.49
CA LYS A 101 -2.31 35.70 -2.45
C LYS A 101 -1.06 36.42 -1.97
N ARG A 102 -0.25 35.80 -1.09
CA ARG A 102 1.02 36.37 -0.66
C ARG A 102 2.07 36.22 -1.77
N ALA A 103 2.89 37.25 -1.95
CA ALA A 103 4.05 37.18 -2.82
C ALA A 103 5.10 36.28 -2.17
N GLY A 104 5.44 35.17 -2.81
CA GLY A 104 6.25 34.11 -2.22
C GLY A 104 5.35 32.97 -1.74
N TRP A 105 5.45 31.83 -2.42
CA TRP A 105 4.75 30.61 -2.02
C TRP A 105 5.40 30.08 -0.74
N GLU A 106 4.79 30.33 0.42
CA GLU A 106 5.35 29.99 1.74
C GLU A 106 5.04 28.54 2.18
N LEU A 107 3.88 28.00 1.79
CA LEU A 107 3.45 26.65 2.18
C LEU A 107 3.68 25.63 1.08
N GLY A 108 4.77 24.87 1.17
CA GLY A 108 5.12 23.82 0.23
C GLY A 108 4.44 22.49 0.55
N TRP A 109 4.01 21.78 -0.48
CA TRP A 109 3.53 20.40 -0.35
C TRP A 109 4.63 19.39 0.01
N ALA A 110 5.87 19.73 -0.32
CA ALA A 110 7.07 18.98 -0.02
C ALA A 110 7.68 19.36 1.34
N ASP A 111 7.08 20.33 2.06
CA ASP A 111 7.59 20.74 3.36
C ASP A 111 7.45 19.59 4.36
N ARG A 112 8.47 19.46 5.20
CA ARG A 112 8.60 18.37 6.17
C ARG A 112 8.73 18.91 7.58
N ASP A 113 8.13 18.17 8.50
CA ASP A 113 8.31 18.36 9.93
C ASP A 113 9.70 17.85 10.39
N THR A 114 10.03 18.01 11.67
CA THR A 114 11.31 17.53 12.22
C THR A 114 11.49 16.02 12.15
N SER A 115 10.41 15.25 11.91
CA SER A 115 10.44 13.81 11.69
C SER A 115 10.46 13.42 10.20
N GLY A 116 10.63 14.38 9.30
CA GLY A 116 10.68 14.15 7.86
C GLY A 116 9.32 13.88 7.22
N LYS A 117 8.20 14.18 7.90
CA LYS A 117 6.84 13.90 7.41
C LYS A 117 6.22 15.16 6.83
N ASN A 118 5.57 15.01 5.68
CA ASN A 118 4.76 16.06 5.08
C ASN A 118 3.31 16.04 5.60
N ALA A 119 2.51 17.01 5.14
CA ALA A 119 1.12 17.18 5.54
C ALA A 119 0.25 15.93 5.27
N VAL A 120 0.41 15.26 4.12
CA VAL A 120 -0.39 14.08 3.74
C VAL A 120 -0.07 12.88 4.63
N VAL A 121 1.22 12.63 4.91
CA VAL A 121 1.66 11.57 5.80
C VAL A 121 1.16 11.80 7.22
N LEU A 122 1.15 13.05 7.70
CA LEU A 122 0.59 13.40 9.01
C LEU A 122 -0.92 13.12 9.06
N ALA A 123 -1.70 13.56 8.07
CA ALA A 123 -3.14 13.28 8.02
C ALA A 123 -3.45 11.77 7.99
N SER A 124 -2.65 10.99 7.25
CA SER A 124 -2.79 9.53 7.17
C SER A 124 -2.51 8.86 8.52
N ARG A 125 -1.40 9.22 9.18
CA ARG A 125 -1.02 8.67 10.49
C ARG A 125 -2.01 9.03 11.60
N SER A 126 -2.64 10.19 11.51
CA SER A 126 -3.61 10.67 12.51
C SER A 126 -5.04 10.19 12.27
N GLY A 127 -5.28 9.37 11.25
CA GLY A 127 -6.60 8.78 11.04
C GLY A 127 -7.60 9.66 10.27
N HIS A 128 -7.13 10.61 9.46
CA HIS A 128 -7.97 11.53 8.71
C HIS A 128 -8.11 11.16 7.22
N GLY A 129 -8.73 10.02 6.92
CA GLY A 129 -8.81 9.41 5.58
C GLY A 129 -9.46 10.29 4.52
N SER A 130 -10.62 10.88 4.85
CA SER A 130 -11.34 11.81 3.97
C SER A 130 -10.51 13.04 3.60
N LEU A 131 -9.72 13.55 4.55
CA LEU A 131 -8.78 14.64 4.32
C LEU A 131 -7.63 14.19 3.42
N VAL A 132 -7.09 12.98 3.62
CA VAL A 132 -6.04 12.42 2.75
C VAL A 132 -6.52 12.30 1.30
N ALA A 133 -7.71 11.74 1.08
CA ALA A 133 -8.31 11.64 -0.27
C ALA A 133 -8.48 13.03 -0.91
N PHE A 134 -8.93 14.01 -0.13
CA PHE A 134 -9.02 15.40 -0.59
C PHE A 134 -7.65 15.98 -0.97
N LEU A 135 -6.64 15.79 -0.12
CA LEU A 135 -5.28 16.27 -0.36
C LEU A 135 -4.69 15.61 -1.62
N LEU A 136 -4.75 14.29 -1.76
CA LEU A 136 -4.25 13.59 -2.93
C LEU A 136 -4.85 14.11 -4.24
N LYS A 137 -6.15 14.44 -4.24
CA LYS A 137 -6.83 15.06 -5.39
C LYS A 137 -6.32 16.46 -5.71
N LYS A 138 -5.92 17.25 -4.70
CA LYS A 138 -5.33 18.59 -4.87
C LYS A 138 -3.86 18.51 -5.30
N TYR A 139 -3.08 17.66 -4.65
CA TYR A 139 -1.68 17.37 -4.97
C TYR A 139 -1.52 16.97 -6.44
N ALA A 140 -2.30 15.98 -6.91
CA ALA A 140 -2.25 15.50 -8.28
C ALA A 140 -2.56 16.58 -9.35
N ARG A 141 -3.20 17.69 -8.97
CA ARG A 141 -3.45 18.82 -9.87
C ARG A 141 -2.32 19.86 -9.86
N GLN A 142 -1.54 19.92 -8.78
CA GLN A 142 -0.56 20.98 -8.55
C GLN A 142 0.88 20.50 -8.74
N THR A 143 1.15 19.21 -8.57
CA THR A 143 2.46 18.61 -8.81
C THR A 143 2.35 17.46 -9.80
N ARG A 144 3.31 17.38 -10.73
CA ARG A 144 3.42 16.26 -11.68
C ARG A 144 4.07 15.02 -11.03
N TYR A 145 4.67 15.20 -9.86
CA TYR A 145 5.36 14.18 -9.09
C TYR A 145 4.77 14.13 -7.67
N LEU A 146 4.12 13.02 -7.33
CA LEU A 146 3.99 12.58 -5.95
C LEU A 146 5.35 11.93 -5.63
N GLU A 147 6.34 12.70 -5.20
CA GLU A 147 7.67 12.17 -4.85
C GLU A 147 7.62 11.14 -3.70
N GLU A 148 6.48 10.99 -3.02
CA GLU A 148 6.29 9.99 -1.98
C GLU A 148 5.37 8.86 -2.47
N TYR A 149 6.03 7.79 -2.92
CA TYR A 149 5.52 6.46 -3.26
C TYR A 149 4.05 6.19 -2.84
N PRO A 150 3.10 6.04 -3.77
CA PRO A 150 1.68 5.79 -3.47
C PRO A 150 1.46 4.59 -2.51
N LEU A 151 2.29 3.55 -2.64
CA LEU A 151 2.23 2.38 -1.76
C LEU A 151 2.84 2.63 -0.38
N LYS A 152 3.81 3.54 -0.26
CA LYS A 152 4.31 3.97 1.06
C LYS A 152 3.20 4.63 1.85
N LEU A 153 2.40 5.49 1.20
CA LEU A 153 1.27 6.13 1.85
C LEU A 153 0.21 5.11 2.28
N LEU A 154 -0.10 4.13 1.43
CA LEU A 154 -1.02 3.03 1.77
C LEU A 154 -0.51 2.22 2.97
N GLN A 155 0.78 1.86 2.98
CA GLN A 155 1.38 1.13 4.09
C GLN A 155 1.33 1.95 5.40
N ILE A 156 1.61 3.26 5.33
CA ILE A 156 1.51 4.15 6.50
C ILE A 156 0.06 4.20 7.02
N ALA A 157 -0.94 4.24 6.13
CA ALA A 157 -2.34 4.23 6.52
C ALA A 157 -2.71 2.91 7.23
N ILE A 158 -2.24 1.77 6.73
CA ILE A 158 -2.41 0.47 7.38
C ILE A 158 -1.71 0.42 8.74
N GLU A 159 -0.49 0.94 8.83
CA GLU A 159 0.28 1.01 10.08
C GLU A 159 -0.34 1.94 11.13
N SER A 160 -1.17 2.91 10.70
CA SER A 160 -1.90 3.82 11.59
C SER A 160 -3.04 3.15 12.38
N GLN A 161 -3.40 1.90 12.04
CA GLN A 161 -4.49 1.13 12.65
C GLN A 161 -5.91 1.70 12.40
N HIS A 162 -6.03 2.73 11.55
CA HIS A 162 -7.33 3.27 11.16
C HIS A 162 -7.80 2.63 9.84
N GLU A 163 -8.62 1.58 9.92
CA GLU A 163 -9.09 0.86 8.72
C GLU A 163 -9.84 1.78 7.73
N ALA A 164 -10.65 2.71 8.23
CA ALA A 164 -11.35 3.69 7.41
C ALA A 164 -10.39 4.55 6.58
N THR A 165 -9.23 4.96 7.13
CA THR A 165 -8.28 5.78 6.38
C THR A 165 -7.56 4.99 5.32
N ALA A 166 -7.16 3.76 5.62
CA ALA A 166 -6.54 2.90 4.64
C ALA A 166 -7.53 2.56 3.51
N SER A 167 -8.83 2.42 3.80
CA SER A 167 -9.88 2.30 2.79
C SER A 167 -10.02 3.55 1.92
N ASP A 168 -10.08 4.74 2.53
CA ASP A 168 -10.16 6.03 1.79
C ASP A 168 -8.92 6.25 0.90
N VAL A 169 -7.74 5.90 1.41
CA VAL A 169 -6.47 5.97 0.69
C VAL A 169 -6.49 4.98 -0.49
N LEU A 170 -6.92 3.74 -0.26
CA LEU A 170 -7.03 2.71 -1.29
C LEU A 170 -8.04 3.07 -2.39
N ALA A 171 -9.10 3.80 -2.06
CA ALA A 171 -10.09 4.28 -3.03
C ALA A 171 -9.53 5.31 -4.02
N THR A 172 -8.35 5.88 -3.76
CA THR A 172 -7.76 6.91 -4.62
C THR A 172 -7.23 6.30 -5.92
N LYS A 173 -7.64 6.86 -7.07
CA LYS A 173 -7.27 6.37 -8.41
C LYS A 173 -5.77 6.18 -8.64
N ALA A 174 -4.93 7.08 -8.11
CA ALA A 174 -3.47 6.98 -8.24
C ALA A 174 -2.92 5.69 -7.60
N ILE A 175 -3.43 5.33 -6.42
CA ILE A 175 -3.03 4.12 -5.70
C ILE A 175 -3.58 2.88 -6.38
N GLN A 176 -4.83 2.91 -6.87
CA GLN A 176 -5.41 1.80 -7.61
C GLN A 176 -4.64 1.49 -8.90
N LEU A 177 -4.22 2.51 -9.66
CA LEU A 177 -3.40 2.33 -10.86
C LEU A 177 -2.06 1.68 -10.53
N GLU A 178 -1.39 2.16 -9.47
CA GLU A 178 -0.12 1.60 -9.02
C GLU A 178 -0.27 0.13 -8.57
N LEU A 179 -1.32 -0.19 -7.83
CA LEU A 179 -1.61 -1.55 -7.38
C LEU A 179 -1.90 -2.49 -8.56
N LYS A 180 -2.66 -2.03 -9.55
CA LYS A 180 -2.99 -2.81 -10.76
C LYS A 180 -1.75 -3.26 -11.52
N HIS A 181 -0.74 -2.38 -11.61
CA HIS A 181 0.50 -2.68 -12.33
C HIS A 181 1.60 -3.27 -11.45
N SER A 182 1.41 -3.31 -10.13
CA SER A 182 2.41 -3.86 -9.22
C SER A 182 2.60 -5.38 -9.43
N THR A 183 3.84 -5.75 -9.73
CA THR A 183 4.31 -7.14 -9.79
C THR A 183 5.46 -7.34 -8.80
N THR A 184 5.87 -8.59 -8.59
CA THR A 184 7.04 -8.92 -7.76
C THR A 184 8.36 -8.39 -8.33
N SER A 185 8.45 -8.20 -9.65
CA SER A 185 9.71 -7.88 -10.36
C SER A 185 9.95 -6.38 -10.56
N HIS A 186 8.90 -5.55 -10.60
CA HIS A 186 9.01 -4.13 -10.97
C HIS A 186 9.56 -3.19 -9.88
N LYS A 187 9.97 -3.70 -8.71
CA LYS A 187 10.31 -2.85 -7.54
C LYS A 187 11.56 -3.30 -6.79
N ILE A 188 12.60 -3.66 -7.53
CA ILE A 188 13.95 -3.78 -6.98
C ILE A 188 14.49 -2.36 -6.81
N PRO A 189 14.73 -1.87 -5.59
CA PRO A 189 15.22 -0.51 -5.39
C PRO A 189 16.70 -0.44 -5.78
N CYS A 190 17.11 0.71 -6.29
CA CYS A 190 18.48 0.95 -6.70
C CYS A 190 19.42 1.22 -5.51
N ASP A 191 18.90 1.75 -4.38
CA ASP A 191 19.68 1.99 -3.16
C ASP A 191 19.37 0.93 -2.09
N PRO A 192 20.39 0.27 -1.50
CA PRO A 192 20.21 -0.67 -0.39
C PRO A 192 19.60 -0.04 0.88
N ARG A 193 19.74 1.28 1.09
CA ARG A 193 19.16 2.00 2.24
C ARG A 193 17.68 2.30 2.09
N ASP A 194 17.14 2.18 0.88
CA ASP A 194 15.73 2.43 0.61
C ASP A 194 14.87 1.25 1.08
N LYS A 195 13.91 1.56 1.95
CA LYS A 195 12.82 0.64 2.28
C LYS A 195 11.95 0.47 1.03
N THR A 196 11.76 -0.78 0.61
CA THR A 196 10.85 -1.12 -0.49
C THR A 196 9.41 -1.06 -0.01
N TYR A 197 8.63 -0.15 -0.60
CA TYR A 197 7.19 -0.11 -0.41
C TYR A 197 6.55 -0.74 -1.65
N ASN A 198 6.09 -1.97 -1.52
CA ASN A 198 5.47 -2.72 -2.62
C ASN A 198 4.13 -3.33 -2.16
N LEU A 199 3.44 -3.99 -3.09
CA LEU A 199 2.14 -4.62 -2.77
C LEU A 199 2.29 -5.67 -1.67
N PHE A 200 3.41 -6.40 -1.63
CA PHE A 200 3.66 -7.43 -0.63
C PHE A 200 3.85 -6.84 0.76
N THR A 201 4.59 -5.74 0.90
CA THR A 201 4.75 -5.07 2.20
C THR A 201 3.42 -4.51 2.71
N CYS A 202 2.58 -4.00 1.80
CA CYS A 202 1.23 -3.53 2.15
C CYS A 202 0.33 -4.68 2.62
N VAL A 203 0.26 -5.79 1.87
CA VAL A 203 -0.54 -6.98 2.24
C VAL A 203 -0.04 -7.56 3.56
N GLN A 204 1.28 -7.67 3.74
CA GLN A 204 1.89 -8.16 4.97
C GLN A 204 1.58 -7.27 6.16
N ALA A 205 1.65 -5.94 6.00
CA ALA A 205 1.25 -5.00 7.03
C ALA A 205 -0.24 -5.13 7.38
N ALA A 206 -1.13 -5.27 6.37
CA ALA A 206 -2.57 -5.39 6.59
C ALA A 206 -2.92 -6.66 7.38
N ILE A 207 -2.31 -7.79 7.04
CA ILE A 207 -2.54 -9.07 7.74
C ILE A 207 -2.04 -9.00 9.18
N ARG A 208 -0.85 -8.45 9.42
CA ARG A 208 -0.32 -8.25 10.78
C ARG A 208 -1.19 -7.33 11.64
N ARG A 209 -1.91 -6.40 11.02
CA ARG A 209 -2.83 -5.48 11.70
C ARG A 209 -4.28 -6.00 11.78
N GLY A 210 -4.56 -7.21 11.29
CA GLY A 210 -5.91 -7.78 11.28
C GLY A 210 -6.87 -7.13 10.27
N MET A 211 -6.36 -6.33 9.33
CA MET A 211 -7.15 -5.56 8.36
C MET A 211 -7.52 -6.40 7.12
N SER A 212 -8.32 -7.45 7.32
CA SER A 212 -8.71 -8.36 6.23
C SER A 212 -9.54 -7.66 5.14
N GLY A 213 -10.38 -6.69 5.49
CA GLY A 213 -11.18 -5.92 4.53
C GLY A 213 -10.33 -5.18 3.49
N ILE A 214 -9.19 -4.64 3.92
CA ILE A 214 -8.24 -3.95 3.02
C ILE A 214 -7.56 -4.94 2.08
N VAL A 215 -7.18 -6.14 2.55
CA VAL A 215 -6.60 -7.18 1.69
C VAL A 215 -7.60 -7.64 0.63
N LEU A 216 -8.87 -7.82 1.01
CA LEU A 216 -9.94 -8.17 0.07
C LEU A 216 -10.20 -7.06 -0.96
N ALA A 217 -10.17 -5.79 -0.52
CA ALA A 217 -10.27 -4.66 -1.44
C ALA A 217 -9.08 -4.58 -2.41
N MET A 218 -7.86 -4.87 -1.95
CA MET A 218 -6.68 -4.98 -2.80
C MET A 218 -6.81 -6.15 -3.79
N HIS A 219 -7.36 -7.29 -3.36
CA HIS A 219 -7.60 -8.45 -4.22
C HIS A 219 -8.56 -8.13 -5.38
N GLY A 220 -9.59 -7.32 -5.13
CA GLY A 220 -10.47 -6.81 -6.19
C GLY A 220 -9.76 -5.97 -7.27
N ILE A 221 -8.59 -5.38 -6.95
CA ILE A 221 -7.79 -4.59 -7.89
C ILE A 221 -6.72 -5.45 -8.58
N ASN A 222 -6.02 -6.30 -7.82
CA ASN A 222 -4.94 -7.15 -8.32
C ASN A 222 -4.98 -8.54 -7.68
N ALA A 223 -5.87 -9.40 -8.17
CA ALA A 223 -6.10 -10.73 -7.61
C ALA A 223 -4.82 -11.57 -7.53
N LYS A 224 -4.14 -11.76 -8.67
CA LYS A 224 -2.98 -12.66 -8.77
C LYS A 224 -1.83 -12.26 -7.83
N SER A 225 -1.46 -10.98 -7.78
CA SER A 225 -0.37 -10.54 -6.91
C SER A 225 -0.76 -10.58 -5.43
N VAL A 226 -2.03 -10.27 -5.10
CA VAL A 226 -2.51 -10.29 -3.72
C VAL A 226 -2.66 -11.70 -3.18
N GLU A 227 -3.17 -12.65 -3.97
CA GLU A 227 -3.24 -14.06 -3.56
C GLU A 227 -1.82 -14.61 -3.26
N ARG A 228 -0.85 -14.33 -4.15
CA ARG A 228 0.55 -14.70 -3.97
C ARG A 228 1.18 -14.06 -2.73
N ALA A 229 0.92 -12.77 -2.51
CA ALA A 229 1.39 -12.07 -1.32
C ALA A 229 0.76 -12.64 -0.05
N THR A 230 -0.55 -12.89 -0.06
CA THR A 230 -1.30 -13.46 1.06
C THR A 230 -0.72 -14.82 1.44
N TRP A 231 -0.53 -15.73 0.47
CA TRP A 231 0.10 -17.03 0.72
C TRP A 231 1.48 -16.90 1.38
N TYR A 232 2.37 -16.06 0.85
CA TYR A 232 3.71 -15.87 1.40
C TYR A 232 3.69 -15.32 2.84
N THR A 233 2.79 -14.39 3.12
CA THR A 233 2.65 -13.81 4.45
C THR A 233 2.13 -14.82 5.47
N LEU A 234 1.16 -15.66 5.10
CA LEU A 234 0.67 -16.72 6.00
C LEU A 234 1.75 -17.77 6.25
N TYR A 235 2.51 -18.15 5.23
CA TYR A 235 3.65 -19.07 5.38
C TYR A 235 4.71 -18.51 6.33
N THR A 236 5.09 -17.25 6.17
CA THR A 236 6.10 -16.60 7.04
C THR A 236 5.62 -16.43 8.48
N LEU A 237 4.32 -16.23 8.72
CA LEU A 237 3.75 -16.21 10.06
C LEU A 237 3.73 -17.61 10.70
N ASP A 238 3.29 -18.64 9.96
CA ASP A 238 3.26 -20.02 10.44
C ASP A 238 4.67 -20.54 10.77
N SER A 239 5.65 -20.31 9.89
CA SER A 239 7.05 -20.67 10.14
C SER A 239 7.64 -20.00 11.38
N ARG A 240 7.29 -18.73 11.68
CA ARG A 240 7.68 -18.05 12.93
C ARG A 240 6.94 -18.60 14.15
N ALA A 241 5.67 -18.93 14.01
CA ALA A 241 4.88 -19.56 15.07
C ALA A 241 5.46 -20.93 15.46
N ARG A 242 5.87 -21.74 14.47
CA ARG A 242 6.58 -23.02 14.69
C ARG A 242 7.92 -22.85 15.40
N ARG A 243 8.58 -21.70 15.25
CA ARG A 243 9.82 -21.33 15.97
C ARG A 243 9.55 -20.70 17.34
N ALA A 244 8.30 -20.62 17.77
CA ALA A 244 7.85 -19.98 19.01
C ALA A 244 8.20 -18.49 19.15
N GLU A 245 8.45 -17.79 18.03
CA GLU A 245 8.88 -16.38 18.02
C GLU A 245 7.70 -15.38 17.97
N ALA A 246 6.45 -15.83 17.85
CA ALA A 246 5.30 -14.95 17.64
C ALA A 246 4.00 -15.42 18.33
N LEU A 247 3.21 -14.46 18.81
CA LEU A 247 1.84 -14.68 19.30
C LEU A 247 0.93 -15.18 18.16
N PRO A 248 -0.03 -16.09 18.42
CA PRO A 248 -1.00 -16.51 17.40
C PRO A 248 -1.89 -15.33 17.00
N LEU A 249 -1.82 -14.93 15.73
CA LEU A 249 -2.75 -13.98 15.12
C LEU A 249 -3.98 -14.75 14.66
N GLU A 250 -5.18 -14.26 14.99
CA GLU A 250 -6.42 -14.79 14.42
C GLU A 250 -6.48 -14.41 12.93
N ILE A 251 -6.28 -15.40 12.06
CA ILE A 251 -6.31 -15.20 10.61
C ILE A 251 -7.75 -15.38 10.12
N ALA A 252 -8.29 -14.36 9.46
CA ALA A 252 -9.62 -14.43 8.86
C ALA A 252 -9.72 -15.56 7.82
N PRO A 253 -10.84 -16.31 7.76
CA PRO A 253 -11.00 -17.46 6.86
C PRO A 253 -10.94 -17.07 5.37
N GLY A 254 -11.34 -15.85 5.02
CA GLY A 254 -11.20 -15.38 3.64
C GLY A 254 -9.73 -15.29 3.18
N LEU A 255 -8.79 -15.02 4.08
CA LEU A 255 -7.37 -14.92 3.74
C LEU A 255 -6.74 -16.30 3.53
N THR A 256 -7.18 -17.30 4.30
CA THR A 256 -6.72 -18.68 4.11
C THR A 256 -7.22 -19.24 2.79
N GLU A 257 -8.45 -18.91 2.39
CA GLU A 257 -9.00 -19.26 1.08
C GLU A 257 -8.18 -18.64 -0.07
N LEU A 258 -7.85 -17.34 0.00
CA LEU A 258 -7.01 -16.69 -1.02
C LEU A 258 -5.64 -17.37 -1.18
N ALA A 259 -5.00 -17.72 -0.06
CA ALA A 259 -3.72 -18.43 -0.08
C ALA A 259 -3.86 -19.83 -0.70
N ALA A 260 -4.96 -20.54 -0.41
CA ALA A 260 -5.24 -21.84 -1.00
C ALA A 260 -5.50 -21.74 -2.51
N VAL A 261 -6.22 -20.72 -2.96
CA VAL A 261 -6.46 -20.44 -4.39
C VAL A 261 -5.14 -20.26 -5.13
N TYR A 262 -4.24 -19.40 -4.62
CA TYR A 262 -2.90 -19.24 -5.21
C TYR A 262 -2.17 -20.57 -5.35
N ARG A 263 -2.14 -21.37 -4.26
CA ARG A 263 -1.41 -22.63 -4.23
C ARG A 263 -1.96 -23.61 -5.28
N ARG A 264 -3.28 -23.73 -5.40
CA ARG A 264 -3.92 -24.58 -6.42
C ARG A 264 -3.57 -24.12 -7.83
N ASP A 265 -3.67 -22.82 -8.11
CA ASP A 265 -3.39 -22.26 -9.43
C ASP A 265 -1.92 -22.41 -9.80
N TRP A 266 -1.03 -22.26 -8.83
CA TRP A 266 0.40 -22.49 -8.99
C TRP A 266 0.69 -23.95 -9.31
N ILE A 267 0.18 -24.90 -8.51
CA ILE A 267 0.35 -26.33 -8.74
C ILE A 267 -0.21 -26.72 -10.11
N TRP A 268 -1.42 -26.24 -10.45
CA TRP A 268 -2.07 -26.55 -11.71
C TRP A 268 -1.23 -26.13 -12.91
N LYS A 269 -0.61 -24.93 -12.89
CA LYS A 269 0.30 -24.51 -13.97
C LYS A 269 1.42 -25.52 -14.23
N GLN A 270 1.97 -26.13 -13.17
CA GLN A 270 3.06 -27.09 -13.27
C GLN A 270 2.61 -28.46 -13.81
N ILE A 271 1.40 -28.91 -13.45
CA ILE A 271 0.97 -30.31 -13.70
C ILE A 271 -0.15 -30.45 -14.74
N HIS A 272 -0.79 -29.36 -15.20
CA HIS A 272 -1.98 -29.42 -16.05
C HIS A 272 -1.79 -30.19 -17.37
N THR A 273 -0.56 -30.24 -17.91
CA THR A 273 -0.22 -31.01 -19.11
C THR A 273 -0.06 -32.51 -18.82
N LEU A 274 0.36 -32.87 -17.61
CA LEU A 274 0.60 -34.25 -17.19
C LEU A 274 -0.69 -34.97 -16.82
N VAL A 275 -1.67 -34.27 -16.26
CA VAL A 275 -2.98 -34.87 -15.89
C VAL A 275 -3.69 -35.53 -17.09
N PRO A 276 -3.86 -34.89 -18.26
CA PRO A 276 -4.48 -35.52 -19.41
C PRO A 276 -3.61 -36.59 -20.07
N LEU A 277 -2.27 -36.52 -19.94
CA LEU A 277 -1.37 -37.58 -20.37
C LEU A 277 -1.51 -38.83 -19.49
N ARG A 278 -1.56 -38.64 -18.16
CA ARG A 278 -1.70 -39.72 -17.19
C ARG A 278 -3.04 -40.43 -17.30
N HIS A 279 -4.12 -39.66 -17.47
CA HIS A 279 -5.49 -40.17 -17.50
C HIS A 279 -6.07 -40.21 -18.91
N CYS A 280 -5.23 -40.33 -19.94
CA CYS A 280 -5.65 -40.33 -21.33
C CYS A 280 -6.68 -41.45 -21.64
N HIS A 281 -6.52 -42.61 -21.00
CA HIS A 281 -7.42 -43.77 -21.13
C HIS A 281 -8.83 -43.46 -20.58
N LEU A 282 -8.94 -42.92 -19.36
CA LEU A 282 -10.21 -42.50 -18.76
C LEU A 282 -10.88 -41.37 -19.56
N LEU A 283 -10.10 -40.39 -20.02
CA LEU A 283 -10.60 -39.28 -20.83
C LEU A 283 -11.11 -39.77 -22.20
N SER A 284 -10.43 -40.74 -22.80
CA SER A 284 -10.83 -41.34 -24.08
C SER A 284 -12.13 -42.14 -23.95
N GLN A 285 -12.31 -42.92 -22.87
CA GLN A 285 -13.54 -43.66 -22.58
C GLN A 285 -14.73 -42.71 -22.42
N ARG A 286 -14.57 -41.67 -21.61
CA ARG A 286 -15.60 -40.65 -21.39
C ARG A 286 -15.92 -39.81 -22.63
N GLU A 287 -15.03 -39.75 -23.62
CA GLU A 287 -15.34 -39.16 -24.93
C GLU A 287 -16.10 -40.12 -25.85
N ARG A 288 -15.82 -41.42 -25.79
CA ARG A 288 -16.54 -42.46 -26.55
C ARG A 288 -17.99 -42.61 -26.10
N GLU A 289 -18.25 -42.44 -24.79
CA GLU A 289 -19.59 -42.50 -24.18
C GLU A 289 -20.48 -41.28 -24.51
N ARG A 290 -19.93 -40.22 -25.12
CA ARG A 290 -20.73 -39.01 -25.46
C ARG A 290 -21.56 -39.22 -26.73
N PRO A 291 -22.77 -38.61 -26.79
CA PRO A 291 -23.59 -38.60 -28.00
C PRO A 291 -22.85 -38.04 -29.22
N LEU A 292 -23.13 -38.59 -30.40
CA LEU A 292 -22.45 -38.29 -31.67
C LEU A 292 -22.40 -36.78 -31.98
N PHE A 293 -23.52 -36.08 -31.82
CA PHE A 293 -23.61 -34.63 -32.07
C PHE A 293 -22.71 -33.79 -31.13
N ARG A 294 -22.57 -34.18 -29.85
CA ARG A 294 -21.66 -33.50 -28.90
C ARG A 294 -20.19 -33.75 -29.24
N ARG A 295 -19.86 -34.91 -29.81
CA ARG A 295 -18.50 -35.21 -30.28
C ARG A 295 -18.15 -34.35 -31.49
N VAL A 296 -19.04 -34.25 -32.48
CA VAL A 296 -18.86 -33.41 -33.68
C VAL A 296 -18.75 -31.92 -33.31
N ALA A 297 -19.65 -31.41 -32.46
CA ALA A 297 -19.60 -30.01 -32.02
C ALA A 297 -18.29 -29.64 -31.28
N ARG A 298 -17.72 -30.58 -30.52
CA ARG A 298 -16.41 -30.38 -29.87
C ARG A 298 -15.24 -30.48 -30.82
N SER A 299 -15.28 -31.38 -31.81
CA SER A 299 -14.22 -31.49 -32.81
C SER A 299 -14.16 -30.27 -33.74
N LEU A 300 -15.27 -29.54 -33.88
CA LEU A 300 -15.32 -28.28 -34.63
C LEU A 300 -14.83 -27.09 -33.79
N LYS A 301 -14.99 -27.11 -32.46
CA LYS A 301 -14.54 -26.04 -31.55
C LYS A 301 -13.10 -26.19 -31.03
N HIS A 302 -12.56 -27.40 -30.99
CA HIS A 302 -11.20 -27.68 -30.48
C HIS A 302 -10.41 -28.51 -31.48
N LYS A 303 -9.09 -28.29 -31.59
CA LYS A 303 -8.18 -29.18 -32.34
C LYS A 303 -8.42 -30.63 -31.89
N ARG A 304 -8.59 -31.56 -32.86
CA ARG A 304 -8.74 -33.00 -32.58
C ARG A 304 -7.62 -33.45 -31.62
N ARG A 305 -8.00 -34.04 -30.49
CA ARG A 305 -7.04 -34.67 -29.57
C ARG A 305 -6.75 -36.06 -30.08
N ASP A 306 -5.49 -36.32 -30.40
CA ASP A 306 -5.05 -37.65 -30.81
C ASP A 306 -4.76 -38.51 -29.57
N TRP A 307 -5.78 -39.23 -29.11
CA TRP A 307 -5.69 -40.05 -27.90
C TRP A 307 -4.73 -41.23 -28.04
N GLN A 308 -4.48 -41.71 -29.26
CA GLN A 308 -3.50 -42.78 -29.52
C GLN A 308 -2.08 -42.25 -29.33
N ALA A 309 -1.78 -41.07 -29.88
CA ALA A 309 -0.49 -40.42 -29.69
C ALA A 309 -0.21 -40.09 -28.21
N LEU A 310 -1.25 -39.66 -27.46
CA LEU A 310 -1.15 -39.42 -26.01
C LEU A 310 -0.92 -40.72 -25.21
N ALA A 311 -1.59 -41.81 -25.58
CA ALA A 311 -1.43 -43.10 -24.92
C ALA A 311 -0.06 -43.76 -25.21
N SER A 312 0.53 -43.49 -26.38
CA SER A 312 1.90 -43.92 -26.70
C SER A 312 2.99 -43.10 -26.01
N HIS A 313 2.63 -42.01 -25.32
CA HIS A 313 3.61 -41.17 -24.66
C HIS A 313 4.24 -41.91 -23.45
N PRO A 314 5.57 -41.91 -23.26
CA PRO A 314 6.23 -42.65 -22.18
C PRO A 314 5.70 -42.30 -20.78
N LEU A 315 5.32 -41.03 -20.58
CA LEU A 315 4.73 -40.54 -19.33
C LEU A 315 3.34 -41.13 -19.00
N ALA A 316 2.59 -41.62 -20.00
CA ALA A 316 1.30 -42.26 -19.78
C ALA A 316 1.47 -43.68 -19.18
N ALA A 317 2.55 -44.39 -19.53
CA ALA A 317 2.82 -45.77 -19.11
C ALA A 317 3.71 -45.89 -17.86
N LEU A 318 4.15 -44.78 -17.28
CA LEU A 318 5.06 -44.77 -16.12
C LEU A 318 4.43 -45.40 -14.86
N PRO A 319 5.15 -46.19 -14.05
CA PRO A 319 4.66 -46.63 -12.75
C PRO A 319 4.28 -45.48 -11.81
N ASP A 320 3.26 -45.68 -10.95
CA ASP A 320 2.77 -44.64 -10.03
C ASP A 320 3.90 -44.07 -9.15
N ALA A 321 4.80 -44.91 -8.65
CA ALA A 321 5.92 -44.49 -7.81
C ALA A 321 6.93 -43.56 -8.52
N LEU A 322 7.12 -43.73 -9.83
CA LEU A 322 7.98 -42.85 -10.61
C LEU A 322 7.23 -41.57 -11.01
N PHE A 323 5.93 -41.67 -11.27
CA PHE A 323 5.09 -40.51 -11.54
C PHE A 323 4.96 -39.59 -10.32
N THR A 324 4.80 -40.14 -9.11
CA THR A 324 4.83 -39.34 -7.86
C THR A 324 6.17 -38.67 -7.65
N LYS A 325 7.28 -39.32 -8.00
CA LYS A 325 8.63 -38.72 -7.98
C LYS A 325 8.78 -37.59 -9.00
N ILE A 326 8.19 -37.72 -10.19
CA ILE A 326 8.14 -36.63 -11.18
C ILE A 326 7.32 -35.45 -10.63
N LEU A 327 6.16 -35.72 -10.05
CA LEU A 327 5.32 -34.68 -9.42
C LEU A 327 6.03 -33.98 -8.27
N SER A 328 6.81 -34.69 -7.45
CA SER A 328 7.59 -34.08 -6.37
C SER A 328 8.70 -33.16 -6.87
N PHE A 329 9.19 -33.33 -8.10
CA PHE A 329 10.11 -32.37 -8.72
C PHE A 329 9.41 -31.16 -9.32
N LEU A 330 8.14 -31.27 -9.71
CA LEU A 330 7.37 -30.18 -10.32
C LEU A 330 6.69 -29.30 -9.27
N GLN A 331 6.37 -29.88 -8.12
CA GLN A 331 5.85 -29.18 -6.96
C GLN A 331 7.02 -28.77 -6.09
N LEU A 332 7.29 -27.47 -6.03
CA LEU A 332 8.29 -26.95 -5.10
C LEU A 332 7.73 -27.07 -3.68
N PRO A 333 8.54 -27.52 -2.70
CA PRO A 333 8.18 -27.42 -1.29
C PRO A 333 7.84 -25.97 -0.93
N GLU A 334 6.89 -25.78 0.00
CA GLU A 334 6.47 -24.43 0.42
C GLU A 334 7.64 -23.57 0.90
N ALA A 335 8.63 -24.19 1.56
CA ALA A 335 9.85 -23.53 2.00
C ALA A 335 10.71 -23.02 0.84
N GLU A 336 10.87 -23.81 -0.22
CA GLU A 336 11.65 -23.40 -1.39
C GLU A 336 10.95 -22.25 -2.11
N GLU A 337 9.63 -22.34 -2.32
CA GLU A 337 8.83 -21.26 -2.92
C GLU A 337 8.89 -19.96 -2.13
N ALA A 338 8.79 -20.05 -0.80
CA ALA A 338 8.92 -18.90 0.08
C ALA A 338 10.31 -18.28 -0.01
N ALA A 339 11.37 -19.09 -0.07
CA ALA A 339 12.73 -18.59 -0.28
C ALA A 339 12.89 -17.86 -1.62
N GLN A 340 12.26 -18.36 -2.70
CA GLN A 340 12.27 -17.65 -3.98
C GLN A 340 11.58 -16.29 -3.87
N LEU A 341 10.44 -16.22 -3.19
CA LEU A 341 9.71 -14.96 -3.00
C LEU A 341 10.47 -13.97 -2.13
N GLN A 342 11.07 -14.44 -1.05
CA GLN A 342 11.92 -13.63 -0.19
C GLN A 342 13.08 -13.01 -0.98
N PHE A 343 13.75 -13.82 -1.82
CA PHE A 343 14.81 -13.35 -2.71
C PHE A 343 14.33 -12.15 -3.55
N TRP A 344 13.17 -12.23 -4.21
CA TRP A 344 12.68 -11.13 -5.06
C TRP A 344 12.29 -9.88 -4.27
N LEU A 345 11.89 -10.02 -3.01
CA LEU A 345 11.53 -8.90 -2.15
C LEU A 345 12.76 -8.16 -1.60
N GLU A 346 13.83 -8.90 -1.32
CA GLU A 346 15.05 -8.40 -0.70
C GLU A 346 16.15 -8.07 -1.70
N ALA A 347 16.07 -8.62 -2.93
CA ALA A 347 17.05 -8.39 -3.97
C ALA A 347 17.29 -6.88 -4.21
N ARG A 348 18.56 -6.55 -4.47
CA ARG A 348 19.05 -5.23 -4.82
C ARG A 348 19.88 -5.30 -6.09
N VAL A 349 19.94 -4.21 -6.84
CA VAL A 349 20.89 -4.09 -7.96
C VAL A 349 22.23 -3.64 -7.41
N CYS A 350 23.29 -4.39 -7.69
CA CYS A 350 24.64 -3.98 -7.33
C CYS A 350 25.09 -2.81 -8.23
N PRO A 351 25.56 -1.69 -7.65
CA PRO A 351 25.97 -0.51 -8.41
C PRO A 351 27.21 -0.76 -9.27
N GLU A 352 28.05 -1.74 -8.92
CA GLU A 352 29.29 -2.06 -9.65
C GLU A 352 29.07 -3.01 -10.84
N CYS A 353 28.30 -4.07 -10.63
CA CYS A 353 28.15 -5.17 -11.60
C CYS A 353 26.79 -5.15 -12.34
N MET A 354 25.84 -4.30 -11.92
CA MET A 354 24.45 -4.23 -12.42
C MET A 354 23.64 -5.54 -12.32
N LYS A 355 24.11 -6.52 -11.53
CA LYS A 355 23.42 -7.80 -11.26
C LYS A 355 22.74 -7.78 -9.89
N LEU A 356 21.88 -8.76 -9.63
CA LEU A 356 21.10 -8.86 -8.40
C LEU A 356 21.89 -9.50 -7.26
N TYR A 357 21.74 -9.00 -6.04
CA TYR A 357 22.31 -9.58 -4.82
C TYR A 357 21.38 -9.42 -3.61
N ILE A 358 21.61 -10.19 -2.53
CA ILE A 358 20.94 -10.03 -1.22
C ILE A 358 21.92 -9.33 -0.26
N PRO A 359 21.51 -8.29 0.51
CA PRO A 359 22.40 -7.48 1.35
C PRO A 359 23.15 -8.18 2.49
N ASP A 360 22.80 -9.42 2.84
CA ASP A 360 23.32 -10.11 4.03
C ASP A 360 24.63 -10.87 3.80
N GLU A 361 25.14 -10.91 2.57
CA GLU A 361 26.47 -11.44 2.28
C GLU A 361 27.40 -10.28 1.94
N GLY A 362 28.34 -9.95 2.85
CA GLY A 362 29.32 -8.86 2.71
C GLY A 362 30.31 -8.97 1.55
N GLU A 363 30.01 -9.82 0.56
CA GLU A 363 30.73 -9.98 -0.70
C GLU A 363 29.75 -9.98 -1.88
N CYS A 364 30.18 -9.42 -2.99
CA CYS A 364 29.40 -9.21 -4.21
C CYS A 364 29.04 -10.56 -4.92
N ARG A 365 28.09 -11.34 -4.37
CA ARG A 365 27.55 -12.55 -5.01
C ARG A 365 26.45 -12.19 -6.03
N CYS A 366 26.87 -11.56 -7.12
CA CYS A 366 26.01 -11.09 -8.19
C CYS A 366 25.37 -12.26 -8.99
N PHE A 367 24.04 -12.43 -8.92
CA PHE A 367 23.28 -13.40 -9.71
C PHE A 367 22.75 -12.79 -11.02
N THR A 368 22.84 -13.52 -12.13
CA THR A 368 22.14 -13.13 -13.37
C THR A 368 20.69 -13.60 -13.34
N GLU A 369 19.78 -12.78 -13.89
CA GLU A 369 18.36 -13.12 -14.01
C GLU A 369 18.14 -14.47 -14.73
N ARG A 370 19.02 -14.80 -15.69
CA ARG A 370 19.09 -16.11 -16.39
C ARG A 370 19.51 -17.28 -15.50
N TRP A 371 20.42 -17.07 -14.55
CA TRP A 371 20.82 -18.11 -13.62
C TRP A 371 19.69 -18.42 -12.62
N LEU A 372 18.99 -17.37 -12.17
CA LEU A 372 17.81 -17.47 -11.30
C LEU A 372 16.64 -18.16 -12.01
N SER A 373 16.30 -17.77 -13.23
CA SER A 373 15.22 -18.42 -14.00
C SER A 373 15.50 -19.90 -14.30
N ARG A 374 16.76 -20.28 -14.54
CA ARG A 374 17.17 -21.69 -14.72
C ARG A 374 17.10 -22.52 -13.43
N ARG A 375 17.46 -21.95 -12.28
CA ARG A 375 17.47 -22.68 -10.99
C ARG A 375 16.11 -22.69 -10.29
N LEU A 376 15.31 -21.65 -10.47
CA LEU A 376 14.03 -21.45 -9.79
C LEU A 376 12.82 -21.97 -10.58
N ARG A 377 13.01 -22.51 -11.80
CA ARG A 377 11.94 -22.95 -12.71
C ARG A 377 10.82 -21.91 -12.86
N LEU A 378 11.21 -20.64 -12.91
CA LEU A 378 10.27 -19.55 -13.18
C LEU A 378 9.97 -19.57 -14.69
N PRO A 379 8.68 -19.48 -15.09
CA PRO A 379 8.30 -19.43 -16.49
C PRO A 379 8.78 -18.16 -17.20
#